data_AF-A0A1M4S2U7-F1
#
_entry.id   AF-A0A1M4S2U7-F1
#
_cell.length_a   1.000
_cell.length_b   1.000
_cell.length_c   1.000
_cell.angle_alpha   90.00
_cell.angle_beta   90.00
_cell.angle_gamma   90.00
#
_symmetry.space_group_name_H-M   'P 1'
#
loop_
_entity.id
_entity.type
_entity.pdbx_description
1 polymer ?
#
loop_
_entity_poly.entity_id
_entity_poly.type
_entity_poly.pdbx_seq_one_letter_code
_entity_poly.pdbx_strand_id
1 'polypeptide(L)'
;MVTNPKREALERLSGHVSRKNSELGFSTNAPSWLPWTSSPGQEHGSAINAPDTWAGPLADTSTEDTKLDVDAVDSIFSNLLDAINEQKNSLPEDIDESDPAAEWPN
;
A
#
# COMPACT_ATOMS: atom_id res chain seq x y z
N MET A 1 18.86 -27.98 -2.80
CA MET A 1 18.09 -26.75 -3.00
C MET A 1 16.94 -26.78 -2.02
N VAL A 2 16.78 -25.70 -1.26
CA VAL A 2 15.73 -25.49 -0.28
C VAL A 2 15.08 -24.14 -0.54
N THR A 3 13.79 -24.01 -0.21
CA THR A 3 13.09 -22.73 -0.32
C THR A 3 13.76 -21.69 0.54
N ASN A 4 13.98 -20.48 0.00
CA ASN A 4 14.61 -19.40 0.73
C ASN A 4 13.72 -18.92 1.90
N PRO A 5 14.10 -19.18 3.17
CA PRO A 5 13.24 -18.88 4.32
C PRO A 5 12.99 -17.37 4.48
N LYS A 6 13.95 -16.52 4.11
CA LYS A 6 13.79 -15.06 4.15
C LYS A 6 12.80 -14.57 3.10
N ARG A 7 12.84 -15.12 1.87
CA ARG A 7 11.87 -14.80 0.83
C ARG A 7 10.46 -15.23 1.23
N GLU A 8 10.33 -16.43 1.81
CA GLU A 8 9.04 -16.93 2.30
C GLU A 8 8.47 -16.04 3.41
N ALA A 9 9.30 -15.55 4.32
CA ALA A 9 8.88 -14.57 5.34
C ALA A 9 8.41 -13.25 4.71
N LEU A 10 9.10 -12.74 3.70
CA LEU A 10 8.71 -11.53 2.97
C LEU A 10 7.42 -11.72 2.16
N GLU A 11 7.17 -12.90 1.61
CA GLU A 11 5.91 -13.27 0.96
C GLU A 11 4.74 -13.15 1.95
N ARG A 12 4.90 -13.74 3.15
CA ARG A 12 3.90 -13.64 4.22
C ARG A 12 3.68 -12.20 4.68
N LEU A 13 4.76 -11.43 4.83
CA LEU A 13 4.68 -10.02 5.23
C LEU A 13 3.98 -9.17 4.16
N SER A 14 4.33 -9.35 2.88
CA SER A 14 3.68 -8.67 1.75
C SER A 14 2.17 -8.95 1.74
N GLY A 15 1.78 -10.23 1.87
CA GLY A 15 0.37 -10.61 1.96
C GLY A 15 -0.36 -10.01 3.18
N HIS A 16 0.33 -9.88 4.32
CA HIS A 16 -0.24 -9.23 5.50
C HIS A 16 -0.45 -7.73 5.30
N VAL A 17 0.57 -7.02 4.79
CA VAL A 17 0.52 -5.57 4.54
C VAL A 17 -0.52 -5.24 3.47
N SER A 18 -0.54 -5.96 2.35
CA SER A 18 -1.54 -5.77 1.31
C SER A 18 -2.98 -5.93 1.82
N ARG A 19 -3.22 -6.93 2.67
CA ARG A 19 -4.53 -7.13 3.31
C ARG A 19 -4.88 -5.98 4.25
N LYS A 20 -3.95 -5.55 5.09
CA LYS A 20 -4.19 -4.47 6.06
C LYS A 20 -4.44 -3.14 5.37
N ASN A 21 -3.70 -2.84 4.31
CA ASN A 21 -3.94 -1.66 3.49
C ASN A 21 -5.34 -1.69 2.89
N SER A 22 -5.77 -2.83 2.34
CA SER A 22 -7.12 -3.00 1.80
C SER A 22 -8.21 -2.86 2.88
N GLU A 23 -8.01 -3.41 4.08
CA GLU A 23 -8.93 -3.25 5.22
C GLU A 23 -9.08 -1.79 5.67
N LEU A 24 -8.04 -0.97 5.46
CA LEU A 24 -8.05 0.47 5.75
C LEU A 24 -8.61 1.32 4.60
N GLY A 25 -9.03 0.71 3.49
CA GLY A 25 -9.54 1.42 2.32
C GLY A 25 -8.46 1.90 1.34
N PHE A 26 -7.21 1.51 1.55
CA PHE A 26 -6.10 1.83 0.64
C PHE A 26 -5.94 0.71 -0.38
N SER A 27 -6.32 1.00 -1.62
CA SER A 27 -6.08 0.11 -2.76
C SER A 27 -4.61 0.22 -3.21
N THR A 28 -3.69 -0.24 -2.36
CA THR A 28 -2.26 -0.24 -2.66
C THR A 28 -1.99 -1.11 -3.89
N ASN A 29 -1.31 -0.55 -4.88
CA ASN A 29 -1.08 -1.10 -6.22
C ASN A 29 -2.26 -1.08 -7.21
N ALA A 30 -3.34 -0.36 -6.90
CA ALA A 30 -4.25 0.03 -7.97
C ALA A 30 -3.51 0.99 -8.92
N PRO A 31 -3.54 0.77 -10.24
CA PRO A 31 -2.90 1.66 -11.19
C PRO A 31 -3.49 3.07 -11.12
N SER A 32 -2.79 3.99 -10.45
CA SER A 32 -3.19 5.42 -10.28
C SER A 32 -3.27 6.22 -11.59
N TRP A 33 -2.82 5.63 -12.69
CA TRP A 33 -2.83 6.18 -14.05
C TRP A 33 -4.13 5.88 -14.81
N LEU A 34 -5.05 5.11 -14.23
CA LEU A 34 -6.39 4.97 -14.79
C LEU A 34 -7.21 6.22 -14.44
N PRO A 35 -7.69 7.00 -15.42
CA PRO A 35 -8.46 8.23 -15.19
C PRO A 35 -9.84 7.99 -14.54
N TRP A 36 -10.19 6.73 -14.26
CA TRP A 36 -11.47 6.31 -13.67
C TRP A 36 -11.33 5.82 -12.23
N THR A 37 -10.11 5.71 -11.70
CA THR A 37 -9.89 5.35 -10.29
C THR A 37 -9.75 6.62 -9.48
N SER A 38 -10.77 6.97 -8.69
CA SER A 38 -10.64 8.02 -7.68
C SER A 38 -9.62 7.60 -6.63
N SER A 39 -8.74 8.52 -6.23
CA SER A 39 -7.88 8.26 -5.08
C SER A 39 -8.73 8.17 -3.81
N PRO A 40 -8.27 7.47 -2.77
CA PRO A 40 -8.95 7.46 -1.48
C PRO A 40 -9.20 8.89 -0.95
N GLY A 41 -8.25 9.81 -1.17
CA GLY A 41 -8.43 11.22 -0.79
C GLY A 41 -9.53 11.92 -1.57
N GLN A 42 -9.69 11.61 -2.86
CA GLN A 42 -10.80 12.14 -3.65
C GLN A 42 -12.15 11.60 -3.19
N GLU A 43 -12.24 10.32 -2.84
CA GLU A 43 -13.47 9.71 -2.32
C GLU A 43 -13.89 10.35 -1.00
N HIS A 44 -12.95 10.45 -0.04
CA HIS A 44 -13.21 11.06 1.26
C HIS A 44 -13.46 12.57 1.18
N GLY A 45 -12.70 13.29 0.35
CA GLY A 45 -12.90 14.73 0.15
C GLY A 45 -14.25 15.05 -0.48
N SER A 46 -14.72 14.26 -1.46
CA SER A 46 -15.99 14.51 -2.15
C SER A 46 -17.21 14.44 -1.23
N ALA A 47 -17.12 13.71 -0.11
CA ALA A 47 -18.17 13.65 0.89
C ALA A 47 -18.30 14.96 1.72
N ILE A 48 -17.26 15.80 1.75
CA ILE A 48 -17.25 17.02 2.55
C ILE A 48 -18.09 18.10 1.87
N ASN A 49 -17.90 18.32 0.58
CA ASN A 49 -18.64 19.32 -0.21
C ASN A 49 -19.77 18.68 -1.05
N ALA A 50 -20.44 17.68 -0.49
CA ALA A 50 -21.56 17.02 -1.12
C ALA A 50 -22.82 17.92 -1.11
N PRO A 51 -23.76 17.74 -2.05
CA PRO A 51 -24.97 18.57 -2.12
C PRO A 51 -25.87 18.50 -0.87
N ASP A 52 -25.77 17.41 -0.11
CA ASP A 52 -26.50 17.15 1.13
C ASP A 52 -25.71 17.48 2.41
N THR A 53 -24.49 18.01 2.27
CA THR A 53 -23.65 18.50 3.37
C THR A 53 -23.47 20.03 3.31
N TRP A 54 -22.59 20.57 4.15
CA TRP A 54 -22.16 21.97 4.06
C TRP A 54 -21.41 22.27 2.75
N ALA A 55 -21.85 23.31 2.03
CA ALA A 55 -21.21 23.76 0.80
C ALA A 55 -20.70 25.20 0.92
N GLY A 56 -19.63 25.53 0.21
CA GLY A 56 -19.02 26.86 0.16
C GLY A 56 -17.48 26.84 0.33
N PRO A 57 -16.82 28.01 0.31
CA PRO A 57 -15.36 28.09 0.25
C PRO A 57 -14.61 27.34 1.36
N LEU A 58 -15.19 27.27 2.56
CA LEU A 58 -14.63 26.49 3.67
C LEU A 58 -14.73 24.97 3.43
N ALA A 59 -15.83 24.51 2.83
CA ALA A 59 -16.00 23.12 2.45
C ALA A 59 -15.06 22.75 1.29
N ASP A 60 -14.82 23.66 0.34
CA ASP A 60 -13.85 23.49 -0.75
C ASP A 60 -12.42 23.31 -0.20
N THR A 61 -11.99 24.19 0.73
CA THR A 61 -10.66 24.07 1.36
C THR A 61 -10.55 22.77 2.17
N SER A 62 -11.55 22.46 3.00
CA SER A 62 -11.54 21.23 3.79
C SER A 62 -11.54 19.96 2.91
N THR A 63 -12.15 20.01 1.73
CA THR A 63 -12.14 18.93 0.74
C THR A 63 -10.73 18.71 0.20
N GLU A 64 -10.04 19.77 -0.22
CA GLU A 64 -8.68 19.65 -0.76
C GLU A 64 -7.68 19.23 0.33
N ASP A 65 -7.77 19.79 1.54
CA ASP A 65 -6.92 19.40 2.67
C ASP A 65 -7.09 17.92 3.01
N THR A 66 -8.33 17.44 3.08
CA THR A 66 -8.63 16.02 3.33
C THR A 66 -8.06 15.12 2.24
N LYS A 67 -8.21 15.53 0.98
CA LYS A 67 -7.66 14.78 -0.15
C LYS A 67 -6.13 14.68 -0.04
N LEU A 68 -5.44 15.78 0.22
CA LEU A 68 -3.99 15.81 0.36
C LEU A 68 -3.51 14.91 1.50
N ASP A 69 -4.15 15.00 2.66
CA ASP A 69 -3.77 14.21 3.84
C ASP A 69 -3.98 12.71 3.61
N VAL A 70 -5.12 12.31 3.05
CA VAL A 70 -5.43 10.91 2.79
C VAL A 70 -4.54 10.33 1.68
N ASP A 71 -4.31 11.08 0.59
CA ASP A 71 -3.42 10.64 -0.50
C ASP A 71 -1.97 10.48 0.00
N ALA A 72 -1.53 11.33 0.94
CA ALA A 72 -0.22 11.19 1.56
C ALA A 72 -0.10 9.90 2.38
N VAL A 73 -1.14 9.53 3.14
CA VAL A 73 -1.19 8.28 3.90
C VAL A 73 -1.22 7.06 2.98
N ASP A 74 -2.03 7.11 1.92
CA ASP A 74 -2.09 6.04 0.90
C ASP A 74 -0.72 5.82 0.24
N SER A 75 -0.01 6.90 -0.08
CA SER A 75 1.34 6.83 -0.64
C SER A 75 2.32 6.15 0.32
N ILE A 76 2.27 6.48 1.62
CA ILE A 76 3.15 5.85 2.63
C ILE A 76 2.92 4.34 2.70
N PHE A 77 1.67 3.90 2.73
CA PHE A 77 1.34 2.47 2.82
C PHE A 77 1.63 1.71 1.52
N SER A 78 1.42 2.35 0.36
CA SER A 78 1.82 1.81 -0.94
C SER A 78 3.34 1.61 -1.02
N ASN A 79 4.10 2.64 -0.66
CA ASN A 79 5.57 2.60 -0.70
C ASN A 79 6.14 1.52 0.23
N LEU A 80 5.52 1.29 1.40
CA LEU A 80 5.93 0.19 2.29
C LEU A 80 5.73 -1.17 1.63
N LEU A 81 4.57 -1.40 1.00
CA LEU A 81 4.29 -2.65 0.31
C LEU A 81 5.26 -2.86 -0.87
N ASP A 82 5.57 -1.80 -1.61
CA ASP A 82 6.53 -1.83 -2.72
C ASP A 82 7.93 -2.19 -2.25
N ALA A 83 8.41 -1.57 -1.16
CA ALA A 83 9.72 -1.89 -0.58
C ALA A 83 9.82 -3.37 -0.14
N ILE A 84 8.75 -3.92 0.45
CA ILE A 84 8.69 -5.34 0.83
C ILE A 84 8.76 -6.22 -0.43
N ASN A 85 7.99 -5.88 -1.46
CA ASN A 85 7.94 -6.64 -2.71
C ASN A 85 9.26 -6.57 -3.48
N GLU A 86 9.90 -5.41 -3.54
CA GLU A 86 11.22 -5.23 -4.14
C GLU A 86 12.25 -6.12 -3.44
N GLN A 87 12.30 -6.06 -2.10
CA GLN A 87 13.21 -6.89 -1.32
C GLN A 87 12.92 -8.39 -1.51
N LYS A 88 11.65 -8.79 -1.56
CA LYS A 88 11.23 -10.17 -1.84
C LYS A 88 11.70 -10.65 -3.21
N ASN A 89 11.47 -9.83 -4.23
CA ASN A 89 11.80 -10.15 -5.63
C ASN A 89 13.30 -10.11 -5.91
N SER A 90 14.09 -9.44 -5.06
CA SER A 90 15.55 -9.46 -5.10
C SER A 90 16.16 -10.80 -4.65
N LEU A 91 15.40 -11.64 -3.94
CA LEU A 91 15.88 -12.91 -3.40
C LEU A 91 15.50 -14.08 -4.34
N PRO A 92 16.39 -15.08 -4.49
CA PRO A 92 16.05 -16.29 -5.23
C PRO A 92 14.95 -17.08 -4.51
N GLU A 93 14.14 -17.80 -5.28
CA GLU A 93 13.07 -18.67 -4.76
C GLU A 93 13.64 -19.83 -3.95
N ASP A 94 14.64 -20.49 -4.51
CA ASP A 94 15.38 -21.58 -3.90
C ASP A 94 16.87 -21.23 -3.77
N ILE A 95 17.50 -21.73 -2.71
CA ILE A 95 18.93 -21.59 -2.42
C ILE A 95 19.54 -22.95 -2.16
N ASP A 96 20.87 -23.04 -2.23
CA ASP A 96 21.56 -24.27 -1.86
C ASP A 96 21.37 -24.55 -0.36
N GLU A 97 21.26 -25.82 0.02
CA GLU A 97 21.09 -26.22 1.43
C GLU A 97 22.34 -25.90 2.27
N SER A 98 23.51 -25.81 1.62
CA SER A 98 24.76 -25.40 2.24
C SER A 98 24.96 -23.88 2.30
N ASP A 99 24.07 -23.09 1.68
CA ASP A 99 24.11 -21.64 1.77
C ASP A 99 23.72 -21.20 3.21
N PRO A 100 24.52 -20.37 3.90
CA PRO A 100 24.15 -19.86 5.22
C PRO A 100 22.77 -19.18 5.27
N ALA A 101 22.27 -18.66 4.15
CA ALA A 101 20.93 -18.09 4.06
C ALA A 101 19.82 -19.15 4.27
N ALA A 102 20.11 -20.44 4.12
CA ALA A 102 19.20 -21.54 4.43
C ALA A 102 18.91 -21.66 5.93
N GLU A 103 19.81 -21.16 6.78
CA GLU A 103 19.66 -21.15 8.23
C GLU A 103 19.03 -19.87 8.78
N TRP A 104 18.67 -18.90 7.93
CA TRP A 104 17.97 -17.69 8.39
C TRP A 104 16.68 -18.05 9.17
N PRO A 105 16.34 -17.37 10.28
CA PRO A 105 16.94 -16.13 10.81
C PRO A 105 18.05 -16.33 11.87
N ASN A 106 18.57 -17.55 12.01
CA ASN A 106 19.39 -17.95 13.16
C ASN A 106 20.72 -17.19 13.29
#